data_AF-A0A3A0VZR6-F1
#
_entry.id   AF-A0A3A0VZR6-F1
#
_cell.length_a   1.000
_cell.length_b   1.000
_cell.length_c   1.000
_cell.angle_alpha   90.00
_cell.angle_beta   90.00
_cell.angle_gamma   90.00
#
_symmetry.space_group_name_H-M   'P 1'
#
loop_
_entity.id
_entity.type
_entity.pdbx_description
1 polymer ?
#
loop_
_entity_poly.entity_id
_entity_poly.type
_entity_poly.pdbx_seq_one_letter_code
_entity_poly.pdbx_strand_id
1 'polypeptide(L)' 'MTQYLIRTLTDSTGRPFTHVTKARENETFTVVEAESKEEAEKMADKPKGLLSYVPSSFNNDPISKALKGSIYRKDSE' A
#
# COMPACT_ATOMS: atom_id res chain seq x y z
N MET A 1 -13.61 8.39 -15.03
CA MET A 1 -12.19 8.67 -15.33
C MET A 1 -11.51 7.38 -15.77
N THR A 2 -10.56 7.44 -16.70
CA THR A 2 -9.76 6.28 -17.12
C THR A 2 -8.50 6.15 -16.27
N GLN A 3 -8.23 4.95 -15.73
CA GLN A 3 -7.00 4.68 -14.99
C GLN A 3 -5.91 4.14 -15.93
N TYR A 4 -4.66 4.52 -15.68
CA TYR A 4 -3.47 3.99 -16.36
C TYR A 4 -2.48 3.50 -15.30
N LEU A 5 -1.91 2.32 -15.49
CA LEU A 5 -0.78 1.82 -14.71
C LEU A 5 0.52 2.12 -15.46
N ILE A 6 1.40 2.91 -14.82
CA ILE A 6 2.75 3.18 -15.32
C ILE A 6 3.72 2.38 -14.46
N ARG A 7 4.51 1.51 -15.09
CA ARG A 7 5.52 0.70 -14.40
C ARG A 7 6.90 0.98 -14.98
N THR A 8 7.88 1.17 -14.11
CA THR A 8 9.29 1.31 -14.47
C THR A 8 10.01 0.03 -14.09
N LEU A 9 10.69 -0.58 -15.06
CA LEU A 9 11.48 -1.79 -14.89
C LEU A 9 12.92 -1.49 -15.25
N THR A 10 13.85 -1.81 -14.36
CA THR A 10 15.28 -1.70 -14.64
C THR A 10 15.79 -3.09 -15.03
N ASP A 11 16.43 -3.20 -16.19
CA ASP A 11 17.05 -4.46 -16.63
C ASP A 11 18.41 -4.70 -15.94
N SER A 12 19.05 -5.83 -16.23
CA SER A 12 20.38 -6.18 -15.72
C SER A 12 21.50 -5.24 -16.22
N THR A 13 21.24 -4.43 -17.25
CA THR A 13 22.17 -3.42 -17.76
C THR A 13 21.97 -2.05 -17.10
N GLY A 14 21.03 -1.94 -16.16
CA GLY A 14 20.73 -0.70 -15.44
C GLY A 14 19.86 0.28 -16.24
N ARG A 15 19.29 -0.14 -17.37
CA ARG A 15 18.46 0.73 -18.22
C ARG A 15 17.01 0.66 -17.76
N PRO A 16 16.36 1.79 -17.45
CA PRO A 16 14.95 1.81 -17.09
C PRO A 16 14.06 1.79 -18.34
N PHE A 17 13.04 0.95 -18.31
CA PHE A 17 11.99 0.85 -19.32
C PHE A 17 10.65 1.22 -18.71
N THR A 18 9.90 2.08 -19.40
CA THR A 18 8.56 2.50 -18.97
C THR A 18 7.50 1.71 -19.72
N HIS A 19 6.61 1.06 -18.99
CA HIS A 19 5.45 0.36 -19.54
C HIS A 19 4.16 1.06 -19.11
N VAL A 20 3.25 1.27 -20.06
CA VAL A 20 1.97 1.95 -19.82
C VAL A 20 0.83 1.01 -20.21
N THR A 21 -0.04 0.73 -19.24
CA THR A 21 -1.22 -0.14 -19.44
C THR A 21 -2.48 0.64 -19.09
N LYS A 22 -3.49 0.59 -19.97
CA LYS A 22 -4.80 1.20 -19.72
C LYS A 22 -5.73 0.20 -19.05
N ALA A 23 -6.42 0.62 -17.99
CA ALA A 23 -7.44 -0.20 -17.33
C ALA A 23 -8.67 -0.40 -18.23
N ARG A 24 -9.28 -1.58 -18.16
CA ARG A 24 -10.61 -1.86 -18.74
C ARG A 24 -11.73 -1.18 -17.94
N GLU A 25 -12.95 -1.21 -18.47
CA GLU A 25 -14.11 -0.53 -17.86
C GLU A 25 -14.47 -1.06 -16.47
N ASN A 26 -14.22 -2.34 -16.21
CA ASN A 26 -14.49 -3.03 -14.94
C ASN A 26 -13.22 -3.36 -14.15
N GLU A 27 -12.10 -2.70 -14.48
CA GLU A 27 -10.79 -2.97 -13.89
C GLU A 27 -10.29 -1.72 -13.15
N THR A 28 -9.67 -1.94 -11.98
CA THR A 28 -9.03 -0.87 -11.21
C THR A 28 -7.67 -1.35 -10.72
N PHE A 29 -6.71 -0.44 -10.66
CA PHE A 29 -5.36 -0.76 -10.17
C PHE A 29 -5.17 -0.19 -8.77
N THR A 30 -4.72 -1.05 -7.86
CA THR A 30 -4.33 -0.64 -6.51
C THR A 30 -2.88 -1.03 -6.29
N VAL A 31 -2.03 -0.04 -6.01
CA VAL A 31 -0.63 -0.28 -5.66
C VAL A 31 -0.50 -0.18 -4.15
N VAL A 32 0.04 -1.23 -3.53
CA VAL A 32 0.31 -1.33 -2.10
C VAL A 32 1.74 -1.83 -1.90
N GLU A 33 2.39 -1.35 -0.85
CA GLU A 33 3.68 -1.85 -0.39
C GLU A 33 3.42 -2.93 0.66
N ALA A 34 3.76 -4.17 0.34
CA ALA A 34 3.54 -5.31 1.23
C ALA A 34 4.64 -6.35 1.03
N GLU A 35 4.96 -7.08 2.09
CA GLU A 35 6.00 -8.12 2.05
C GLU A 35 5.46 -9.45 1.52
N SER A 36 4.13 -9.64 1.59
CA SER A 36 3.46 -10.86 1.14
C SER A 36 2.16 -10.57 0.41
N LYS A 37 1.70 -11.55 -0.37
CA LYS A 37 0.42 -11.48 -1.08
C LYS A 37 -0.76 -11.30 -0.12
N GLU A 38 -0.78 -12.06 0.98
CA GLU A 38 -1.87 -12.01 1.96
C GLU A 38 -1.95 -10.64 2.66
N GLU A 39 -0.80 -10.03 2.94
CA GLU A 39 -0.74 -8.68 3.48
C GLU A 39 -1.23 -7.63 2.46
N ALA A 40 -0.85 -7.78 1.18
CA ALA A 40 -1.29 -6.90 0.11
C ALA A 40 -2.84 -6.91 -0.03
N GLU A 41 -3.45 -8.09 0.04
CA GLU A 41 -4.92 -8.23 0.01
C GLU A 41 -5.56 -7.55 1.23
N LYS A 42 -5.04 -7.80 2.43
CA LYS A 42 -5.51 -7.12 3.66
C LYS A 42 -5.37 -5.60 3.59
N MET A 43 -4.34 -5.07 2.94
CA MET A 43 -4.16 -3.63 2.76
C MET A 43 -5.11 -3.04 1.72
N ALA A 44 -5.44 -3.79 0.67
CA ALA A 44 -6.38 -3.36 -0.36
C ALA A 44 -7.82 -3.29 0.18
N ASP A 45 -8.21 -4.24 1.03
CA ASP A 45 -9.57 -4.33 1.59
C ASP A 45 -9.81 -3.37 2.76
N LYS A 46 -8.75 -2.93 3.45
CA LYS A 46 -8.87 -2.02 4.58
C LYS A 46 -9.39 -0.65 4.10
N PRO A 47 -10.44 -0.09 4.74
CA PRO A 47 -10.93 1.24 4.40
C PRO A 47 -9.82 2.26 4.67
N LYS A 48 -9.41 2.95 3.60
CA LYS A 48 -8.43 4.04 3.67
C LYS A 48 -9.08 5.23 4.38
N GLY A 49 -8.89 5.30 5.71
CA GLY A 49 -9.33 6.44 6.51
C GLY A 49 -8.56 7.72 6.16
N LEU A 50 -9.06 8.89 6.61
CA LEU A 50 -8.40 10.19 6.39
C LEU A 50 -6.90 10.20 6.78
N LEU A 51 -6.55 9.45 7.83
CA LEU A 51 -5.19 9.29 8.33
C LEU A 51 -4.23 8.57 7.36
N SER A 52 -4.75 7.91 6.30
CA SER A 52 -3.93 7.36 5.22
C SER A 52 -3.54 8.39 4.15
N TYR A 53 -4.33 9.45 4.01
CA TYR A 53 -4.07 10.55 3.07
C TYR A 53 -3.34 11.72 3.73
N VAL A 54 -3.55 11.91 5.04
CA VAL A 54 -2.89 12.96 5.83
C VAL A 54 -1.96 12.30 6.84
N PRO A 55 -0.63 12.27 6.60
CA PRO A 55 0.31 11.80 7.60
C PRO A 55 0.22 12.71 8.82
N SER A 56 -0.11 12.16 9.98
CA SER A 56 -0.18 12.89 11.24
C SER A 56 1.03 12.58 12.12
N SER A 57 1.58 13.62 12.76
CA SER A 57 2.64 13.45 13.78
C SER A 57 2.18 12.54 14.92
N PHE A 58 0.93 12.68 15.36
CA PHE A 58 0.30 11.87 16.38
C PHE A 58 0.35 10.35 16.12
N ASN A 59 0.39 9.91 14.86
CA ASN A 59 0.48 8.48 14.53
C ASN A 59 1.92 7.95 14.46
N ASN A 60 2.91 8.82 14.28
CA ASN A 60 4.32 8.45 14.11
C ASN A 60 5.15 8.67 15.38
N ASP A 61 4.55 9.20 16.45
CA ASP A 61 5.20 9.41 17.74
C ASP A 61 5.55 8.08 18.46
N PRO A 62 6.54 8.08 19.37
CA PRO A 62 6.93 6.87 20.10
C PRO A 62 5.77 6.23 20.87
N ILE A 63 4.86 7.05 21.39
CA ILE A 63 3.70 6.63 22.19
C ILE A 63 2.67 5.90 21.32
N SER A 64 2.34 6.42 20.13
CA SER A 64 1.39 5.75 19.22
C SER A 64 1.94 4.44 18.69
N LYS A 65 3.26 4.36 18.44
CA LYS A 65 3.94 3.12 18.01
C LYS A 65 3.90 2.04 19.09
N ALA A 66 4.10 2.42 20.36
CA ALA A 66 3.96 1.51 21.50
C ALA A 66 2.52 1.01 21.69
N LEU A 67 1.52 1.89 21.51
CA LEU A 67 0.10 1.53 21.60
C LEU A 67 -0.33 0.59 20.47
N LYS A 68 0.09 0.82 19.21
CA LYS A 68 -0.18 -0.11 18.10
C LYS A 68 0.35 -1.52 18.38
N GLY A 69 1.53 -1.65 18.97
CA GLY A 69 2.10 -2.95 19.36
C GLY A 69 1.29 -3.71 20.42
N SER A 70 0.54 -2.99 21.26
CA SER A 70 -0.32 -3.61 22.30
C SER A 70 -1.65 -4.13 21.76
N ILE A 71 -2.18 -3.53 20.68
CA ILE A 71 -3.46 -3.92 20.08
C ILE A 71 -3.37 -5.28 19.39
N TYR A 72 -2.23 -5.60 18.76
CA TYR A 72 -2.01 -6.91 18.11
C TYR A 72 -1.65 -8.07 19.06
N ARG A 73 -1.49 -7.81 20.36
CA ARG A 73 -1.18 -8.87 21.35
C ARG A 73 -2.43 -9.49 21.98
N LYS A 74 -3.62 -8.91 21.77
CA LYS A 74 -4.81 -9.29 22.54
C LYS A 74 -5.58 -10.49 21.96
N ASP A 75 -5.29 -10.90 20.73
CA ASP A 75 -5.98 -11.99 20.04
C ASP A 75 -5.12 -13.28 19.94
N SER A 76 -4.11 -13.44 20.82
CA SER A 76 -3.22 -14.60 20.88
C SER A 76 -3.40 -15.40 22.17
N GLU A 77 -4.64 -15.82 22.47
CA GLU A 77 -4.98 -16.88 23.43
C GLU A 77 -5.89 -17.90 22.77
#